data_AF-A0A4U5NHN1-F1
#
_entry.id   AF-A0A4U5NHN1-F1
#
_cell.length_a   1.000
_cell.length_b   1.000
_cell.length_c   1.000
_cell.angle_alpha   90.00
_cell.angle_beta   90.00
_cell.angle_gamma   90.00
#
_symmetry.space_group_name_H-M   'P 1'
#
loop_
_entity.id
_entity.type
_entity.pdbx_description
1 polymer ?
#
loop_
_entity_poly.entity_id
_entity_poly.type
_entity_poly.pdbx_seq_one_letter_code
_entity_poly.pdbx_strand_id
1 'polypeptide(L)' 'MDPKIVILLLLCVASVAPICFKFGCHDVGGQKVCYDSRCSNGQSLGCNAGGQGQNCRFCGCGGFPKCP' A
#
# COMPACT_ATOMS: atom_id res chain seq x y z
N MET A 1 -21.45 -3.55 -10.67
CA MET A 1 -20.65 -3.53 -11.90
C MET A 1 -20.56 -2.07 -12.31
N ASP A 2 -19.59 -1.41 -11.72
CA ASP A 2 -19.49 0.05 -11.71
C ASP A 2 -18.65 0.39 -12.94
N PRO A 3 -19.12 1.25 -13.86
CA PRO A 3 -18.44 1.46 -15.14
C PRO A 3 -17.02 2.02 -14.99
N LYS A 4 -16.71 2.56 -13.80
CA LYS A 4 -15.37 2.99 -13.37
C LYS A 4 -14.40 1.82 -13.20
N ILE A 5 -14.89 0.64 -12.79
CA ILE A 5 -14.09 -0.58 -12.59
C ILE A 5 -13.65 -1.19 -13.93
N VAL A 6 -14.48 -1.08 -14.97
CA VAL A 6 -14.19 -1.63 -16.30
C VAL A 6 -13.21 -0.73 -17.07
N ILE A 7 -13.36 0.60 -16.94
CA ILE A 7 -12.41 1.57 -17.51
C ILE A 7 -11.03 1.44 -16.86
N LEU A 8 -10.97 1.20 -15.54
CA LEU A 8 -9.72 0.95 -14.83
C LEU A 8 -9.02 -0.35 -15.28
N LEU A 9 -9.78 -1.41 -15.56
CA LEU A 9 -9.24 -2.68 -16.06
C LEU A 9 -8.71 -2.58 -17.51
N LEU A 10 -9.38 -1.80 -18.36
CA LEU A 10 -8.99 -1.62 -19.77
C LEU A 10 -7.76 -0.72 -19.95
N LEU A 11 -7.53 0.22 -19.04
CA LEU A 11 -6.34 1.09 -19.09
C LEU A 11 -5.06 0.35 -18.62
N CYS A 12 -5.18 -0.74 -17.88
CA CYS A 12 -4.02 -1.51 -17.39
C CYS A 12 -3.39 -2.42 -18.45
N VAL A 13 -4.05 -2.72 -19.57
CA VAL A 13 -3.56 -3.70 -20.56
C VAL A 13 -2.82 -3.08 -21.76
N ALA A 14 -2.79 -1.75 -21.89
CA ALA A 14 -2.33 -1.09 -23.12
C ALA A 14 -1.09 -0.16 -22.97
N SER A 15 -0.63 0.16 -21.77
CA SER A 15 0.48 1.11 -21.56
C SER A 15 1.71 0.46 -20.90
N VAL A 16 2.74 0.31 -21.73
CA VAL A 16 4.18 0.43 -21.45
C VAL A 16 4.52 1.06 -20.07
N ALA A 17 5.35 0.36 -19.29
CA ALA A 17 5.83 0.66 -17.92
C ALA A 17 4.76 0.55 -16.80
N PRO A 18 5.04 -0.24 -15.74
CA PRO A 18 4.01 -0.83 -14.90
C PRO A 18 3.43 0.24 -14.00
N ILE A 19 2.20 0.66 -14.25
CA ILE A 19 1.37 1.17 -13.17
C ILE A 19 1.11 -0.05 -12.28
N CYS A 20 2.08 -0.36 -11.41
CA CYS A 20 1.96 -1.34 -10.37
C CYS A 20 0.96 -0.75 -9.37
N PHE A 21 -0.32 -0.77 -9.74
CA PHE A 21 -1.43 -0.68 -8.82
C PHE A 21 -1.32 -1.94 -7.95
N LYS A 22 -0.35 -1.93 -7.02
CA LYS A 22 -0.36 -2.81 -5.88
C LYS A 22 -1.63 -2.42 -5.14
N PHE A 23 -2.67 -3.23 -5.30
CA PHE A 23 -3.91 -3.20 -4.52
C PHE A 23 -3.61 -3.64 -3.08
N GLY A 24 -2.64 -2.98 -2.44
CA GLY A 24 -2.01 -3.41 -1.21
C GLY A 24 -0.78 -2.55 -0.88
N CYS A 25 -0.10 -2.90 0.19
CA CYS A 25 1.02 -2.12 0.71
C CYS A 25 2.28 -2.27 -0.15
N HIS A 26 2.90 -1.14 -0.54
CA HIS A 26 4.12 -1.07 -1.33
C HIS A 26 5.11 -0.06 -0.77
N ASP A 27 6.40 -0.19 -1.08
CA ASP A 27 7.44 0.69 -0.54
C ASP A 27 7.32 2.12 -1.09
N VAL A 28 7.42 3.14 -0.23
CA VAL A 28 7.25 4.57 -0.60
C VAL A 28 8.53 5.33 -0.33
N GLY A 29 9.04 6.05 -1.33
CA GLY A 29 10.21 6.91 -1.15
C GLY A 29 11.44 6.19 -0.61
N GLY A 30 11.61 4.90 -0.95
CA GLY A 30 12.68 4.05 -0.44
C GLY A 30 12.46 3.49 0.97
N GLN A 31 11.34 3.81 1.63
CA GLN A 31 10.97 3.22 2.91
C GLN A 31 10.13 1.95 2.71
N LYS A 32 10.46 0.92 3.49
CA LYS A 32 9.76 -0.36 3.42
C LYS A 32 8.37 -0.26 4.04
N VAL A 33 7.35 -0.79 3.35
CA VAL A 33 5.96 -0.79 3.83
C VAL A 33 5.41 -2.21 3.82
N CYS A 34 4.66 -2.55 4.87
CA CYS A 34 3.99 -3.85 5.00
C CYS A 34 2.55 -3.69 5.46
N TYR A 35 1.75 -4.73 5.22
CA TYR A 35 0.42 -4.83 5.80
C TYR A 35 0.52 -5.23 7.27
N ASP A 36 -0.25 -4.58 8.14
CA ASP A 36 -0.39 -4.91 9.54
C ASP A 36 -1.85 -4.71 9.99
N SER A 37 -2.51 -5.81 10.36
CA SER A 37 -3.89 -5.77 10.83
C SER A 37 -4.04 -5.05 12.18
N ARG A 38 -2.96 -4.91 12.96
CA ARG A 38 -2.97 -4.16 14.22
C ARG A 38 -3.16 -2.65 14.02
N CYS A 39 -2.92 -2.16 12.80
CA CYS A 39 -3.22 -0.78 12.44
C CYS A 39 -4.72 -0.46 12.49
N SER A 40 -5.60 -1.43 12.24
CA SER A 40 -7.06 -1.25 12.39
C SER A 40 -7.45 -0.92 13.84
N ASN A 41 -6.67 -1.37 14.82
CA ASN A 41 -6.90 -1.11 16.25
C ASN A 41 -6.01 0.02 16.80
N GLY A 42 -5.24 0.71 15.94
CA GLY A 42 -4.30 1.77 16.36
C GLY A 42 -3.12 1.28 17.21
N GLN A 43 -2.82 -0.02 17.20
CA GLN A 43 -1.82 -0.64 18.08
C GLN A 43 -0.40 -0.70 17.46
N SER A 44 -0.23 -0.25 16.22
CA SER A 44 1.04 -0.26 15.50
C SER A 44 1.49 1.14 15.09
N LEU A 45 2.79 1.36 15.05
CA LEU A 45 3.41 2.61 14.58
C LEU A 45 3.60 2.57 13.05
N GLY A 46 3.45 3.72 12.42
CA GLY A 46 3.72 3.91 11.00
C GLY A 46 2.55 3.58 10.07
N CYS A 47 1.35 3.29 10.61
CA CYS A 47 0.11 3.05 9.85
C CYS A 47 -0.28 4.24 8.96
N ASN A 48 -1.16 4.01 7.98
CA ASN A 48 -1.42 4.96 6.90
C ASN A 48 -0.15 5.37 6.15
N ALA A 49 0.80 4.44 5.96
CA ALA A 49 2.10 4.71 5.34
C ALA A 49 1.95 5.39 3.97
N GLY A 50 2.28 6.68 3.91
CA GLY A 50 2.17 7.49 2.69
C GLY A 50 0.75 7.55 2.10
N GLY A 51 -0.30 7.31 2.89
CA GLY A 51 -1.69 7.31 2.43
C GLY A 51 -2.13 6.05 1.67
N GLN A 52 -1.36 4.96 1.69
CA GLN A 52 -1.73 3.74 0.96
C GLN A 52 -2.94 2.97 1.52
N GLY A 53 -3.25 3.18 2.79
CA GLY A 53 -4.42 2.57 3.43
C GLY A 53 -4.24 2.37 4.92
N GLN A 54 -5.36 2.21 5.64
CA GLN A 54 -5.41 2.10 7.10
C GLN A 54 -4.50 1.02 7.66
N ASN A 55 -4.35 -0.08 6.92
CA ASN A 55 -3.58 -1.25 7.36
C ASN A 55 -2.16 -1.32 6.78
N CYS A 56 -1.71 -0.32 6.03
CA CYS A 56 -0.33 -0.27 5.55
C CYS A 56 0.52 0.54 6.52
N ARG A 57 1.65 -0.02 6.95
CA ARG A 57 2.61 0.67 7.81
C ARG A 57 4.05 0.64 7.34
N PHE A 58 4.80 1.68 7.69
CA PHE A 58 6.26 1.68 7.57
C PHE A 58 6.89 0.64 8.51
N CYS A 59 7.95 -0.02 8.06
CA CYS A 59 8.66 -1.04 8.85
C CYS A 59 10.18 -1.06 8.63
N GLY A 60 10.92 -1.52 9.63
CA GLY A 60 12.35 -1.85 9.51
C GLY A 60 13.34 -0.68 9.55
N CYS A 61 12.88 0.56 9.70
CA CYS A 61 13.73 1.76 9.80
C CYS A 61 13.12 2.82 10.72
N GLY A 62 13.93 3.76 11.23
CA GLY A 62 13.45 4.94 11.96
C GLY A 62 12.64 4.67 13.24
N GLY A 63 12.83 3.53 13.90
CA GLY A 63 12.09 3.14 15.10
C GLY A 63 10.80 2.36 14.84
N PHE A 64 10.45 2.11 13.57
CA PHE A 64 9.34 1.22 13.24
C PHE A 64 9.72 -0.24 13.46
N PRO A 65 8.80 -1.07 13.98
CA PRO A 65 9.05 -2.50 14.13
C PRO A 65 9.36 -3.14 12.77
N LYS A 66 10.04 -4.28 12.78
CA LYS A 66 10.23 -5.08 11.56
C LYS A 66 8.88 -5.54 11.03
N CYS A 67 8.80 -5.73 9.72
CA CYS A 67 7.62 -6.33 9.11
C CYS A 67 7.49 -7.78 9.63
N PRO A 68 6.27 -8.32 9.82
CA PRO A 68 6.09 -9.74 10.13
C PRO A 68 6.66 -10.64 9.01
#